data_AF-A0A3B5L465-F1
#
_entry.id   AF-A0A3B5L465-F1
#
_cell.length_a   1.000
_cell.length_b   1.000
_cell.length_c   1.000
_cell.angle_alpha   90.00
_cell.angle_beta   90.00
_cell.angle_gamma   90.00
#
_symmetry.space_group_name_H-M   'P 1'
#
loop_
_entity.id
_entity.type
_entity.pdbx_description
1 polymer ?
#
loop_
_entity_poly.entity_id
_entity_poly.type
_entity_poly.pdbx_seq_one_letter_code
_entity_poly.pdbx_strand_id
1 'polypeptide(L)'
;MHTCTIRESFTSLAIIGEKEILCFLKKNHNSQTKVCYRQQIERGEHYFSNPCLCICCLSQTLISSISLIHNSDLVVSPRFAGKISPLGEGSKKLPQALIIGVKKGGTRALLEFLRVHPDIRAVGAEPHFFDRNYDYGLEWYRDLMPKTLEGQITMEKTPSYFVTREAPARISAMSRDTKLIVVVRDPVTRAISDYTQTLSKKPDIPSFESLTFKNRTTGLIDTSWSAIQIGIYAKHLDNWLQYFPMDQILFVSGERLISDPAGELGRVQDFLGLKRIITDKHFYFNQTKGFPCLKKAEGSSKPHCLGKTKGRTHPNIDPEVVQRLRDFYRPFNMKFYQMTGRFFGWDH
;
A
#
# COMPACT_ATOMS: atom_id res chain seq x y z
N MET A 1 -43.96 -14.58 -7.08
CA MET A 1 -44.60 -13.81 -5.99
C MET A 1 -44.84 -14.73 -4.81
N HIS A 2 -44.03 -14.62 -3.75
CA HIS A 2 -44.41 -15.05 -2.41
C HIS A 2 -43.86 -14.00 -1.43
N THR A 3 -44.73 -13.11 -0.98
CA THR A 3 -44.48 -12.19 0.13
C THR A 3 -44.53 -12.98 1.42
N CYS A 4 -43.40 -13.13 2.10
CA CYS A 4 -43.33 -13.71 3.44
C CYS A 4 -43.14 -12.58 4.45
N THR A 5 -44.24 -12.16 5.08
CA THR A 5 -44.24 -11.22 6.20
C THR A 5 -43.92 -12.02 7.46
N ILE A 6 -42.71 -11.86 8.03
CA ILE A 6 -42.39 -12.43 9.34
C ILE A 6 -41.87 -11.30 10.25
N ARG A 7 -42.74 -10.88 11.17
CA ARG A 7 -42.37 -10.33 12.48
C ARG A 7 -41.81 -11.50 13.29
N GLU A 8 -40.52 -11.48 13.64
CA GLU A 8 -39.97 -12.05 14.89
C GLU A 8 -38.43 -11.97 14.96
N SER A 9 -37.94 -11.95 16.19
CA SER A 9 -36.67 -11.42 16.70
C SER A 9 -35.38 -12.15 16.25
N PHE A 10 -34.39 -11.40 15.75
CA PHE A 10 -33.03 -11.89 15.44
C PHE A 10 -32.07 -11.63 16.63
N THR A 11 -31.23 -12.61 17.00
CA THR A 11 -30.42 -12.54 18.25
C THR A 11 -28.90 -12.42 18.11
N SER A 12 -28.29 -12.36 16.92
CA SER A 12 -26.84 -12.05 16.84
C SER A 12 -26.32 -11.78 15.43
N LEU A 13 -25.48 -10.75 15.29
CA LEU A 13 -24.76 -10.37 14.08
C LEU A 13 -23.28 -10.79 14.23
N ALA A 14 -22.71 -11.51 13.26
CA ALA A 14 -21.28 -11.79 13.20
C ALA A 14 -20.72 -11.29 11.86
N ILE A 15 -19.75 -10.38 11.91
CA ILE A 15 -19.08 -9.79 10.73
C ILE A 15 -17.75 -10.51 10.52
N ILE A 16 -17.54 -11.13 9.36
CA ILE A 16 -16.27 -11.78 9.00
C ILE A 16 -15.79 -11.24 7.63
N GLY A 17 -14.81 -10.33 7.64
CA GLY A 17 -14.03 -9.90 6.46
C GLY A 17 -14.67 -8.83 5.55
N GLU A 18 -13.84 -8.22 4.69
CA GLU A 18 -14.08 -7.00 3.86
C GLU A 18 -15.13 -7.10 2.72
N LYS A 19 -16.07 -8.04 2.78
CA LYS A 19 -17.30 -7.99 1.97
C LYS A 19 -18.46 -8.39 2.87
N GLU A 20 -19.42 -7.49 3.04
CA GLU A 20 -20.60 -7.72 3.88
C GLU A 20 -21.33 -8.99 3.44
N ILE A 21 -21.14 -10.07 4.19
CA ILE A 21 -21.91 -11.31 4.10
C ILE A 21 -22.66 -11.40 5.43
N LEU A 22 -23.97 -11.17 5.40
CA LEU A 22 -24.83 -11.41 6.54
C LEU A 22 -25.21 -12.89 6.60
N CYS A 23 -24.76 -13.59 7.66
CA CYS A 23 -25.19 -14.95 7.96
C CYS A 23 -26.30 -14.92 9.02
N PHE A 24 -27.45 -15.54 8.71
CA PHE A 24 -28.57 -15.69 9.63
C PHE A 24 -28.61 -17.11 10.21
N LEU A 25 -28.79 -17.24 11.52
CA LEU A 25 -29.00 -18.52 12.19
C LEU A 25 -30.51 -18.77 12.32
N LYS A 26 -31.03 -19.76 11.58
CA LYS A 26 -32.41 -20.24 11.79
C LYS A 26 -32.40 -21.39 12.80
N LYS A 27 -33.05 -21.21 13.95
CA LYS A 27 -33.22 -22.26 14.96
C LYS A 27 -34.43 -23.11 14.55
N ASN A 28 -34.21 -24.32 14.06
CA ASN A 28 -35.31 -25.28 13.80
C ASN A 28 -35.48 -26.19 15.01
N HIS A 29 -36.73 -26.41 15.42
CA HIS A 29 -37.09 -27.08 16.66
C HIS A 29 -36.78 -28.59 16.74
N ASN A 30 -36.02 -29.18 15.80
CA ASN A 30 -35.65 -30.60 15.91
C ASN A 30 -34.42 -31.07 15.09
N SER A 31 -33.49 -30.20 14.69
CA SER A 31 -32.17 -30.62 14.17
C SER A 31 -31.17 -29.45 14.19
N GLN A 32 -29.94 -29.68 14.65
CA GLN A 32 -28.86 -28.69 14.62
C GLN A 32 -28.25 -28.56 13.20
N THR A 33 -29.05 -28.16 12.22
CA THR A 33 -28.55 -27.91 10.87
C THR A 33 -28.39 -26.40 10.68
N LYS A 34 -27.14 -25.93 10.60
CA LYS A 34 -26.82 -24.52 10.31
C LYS A 34 -26.83 -24.31 8.79
N VAL A 35 -27.68 -23.41 8.29
CA VAL A 35 -27.75 -23.05 6.86
C VAL A 35 -27.32 -21.60 6.69
N CYS A 36 -26.32 -21.34 5.85
CA CYS A 36 -25.87 -20.00 5.51
C CYS A 36 -26.53 -19.52 4.21
N TYR A 37 -27.06 -18.30 4.22
CA TYR A 37 -27.57 -17.62 3.03
C TYR A 37 -26.67 -16.44 2.69
N ARG A 38 -26.58 -16.10 1.40
CA ARG A 38 -25.95 -14.88 0.91
C ARG A 38 -27.04 -13.87 0.58
N GLN A 39 -26.96 -12.69 1.16
CA GLN A 39 -27.86 -11.58 0.85
C GLN A 39 -27.25 -10.73 -0.28
N GLN A 40 -28.01 -10.46 -1.33
CA GLN A 40 -27.69 -9.44 -2.34
C GLN A 40 -28.67 -8.28 -2.19
N ILE A 41 -28.15 -7.05 -2.18
CA ILE A 41 -28.94 -5.81 -2.16
C ILE A 41 -28.83 -5.19 -3.55
N GLU A 42 -29.92 -5.20 -4.31
CA GLU A 42 -30.06 -4.42 -5.54
C GLU A 42 -31.31 -3.54 -5.43
N ARG A 43 -31.13 -2.23 -5.65
CA ARG A 43 -32.21 -1.22 -5.68
C ARG A 43 -33.19 -1.25 -4.49
N GLY A 44 -32.69 -1.51 -3.28
CA GLY A 44 -33.49 -1.39 -2.04
C GLY A 44 -34.41 -2.57 -1.73
N GLU A 45 -34.34 -3.66 -2.49
CA GLU A 45 -35.06 -4.91 -2.18
C GLU A 45 -34.08 -6.04 -1.81
N HIS A 46 -34.52 -6.93 -0.89
CA HIS A 46 -33.71 -8.03 -0.36
C HIS A 46 -33.97 -9.35 -1.11
N TYR A 47 -32.92 -9.93 -1.72
CA TYR A 47 -32.99 -11.22 -2.41
C TYR A 47 -32.08 -12.26 -1.73
N PHE A 48 -32.57 -13.51 -1.56
CA PHE A 48 -31.82 -14.65 -1.01
C PHE A 48 -31.62 -15.72 -2.10
N SER A 49 -30.38 -16.14 -2.35
CA SER A 49 -30.05 -17.23 -3.29
C SER A 49 -29.95 -18.61 -2.61
N ASN A 50 -30.14 -19.69 -3.37
CA ASN A 50 -30.12 -21.10 -2.94
C ASN A 50 -28.89 -21.50 -2.08
N PRO A 51 -29.02 -22.49 -1.18
CA PRO A 51 -28.07 -22.74 -0.10
C PRO A 51 -26.67 -23.13 -0.60
N CYS A 52 -25.64 -22.42 -0.12
CA CYS A 52 -24.24 -22.79 -0.30
C CYS A 52 -23.77 -23.63 0.90
N LEU A 53 -23.23 -24.82 0.66
CA LEU A 53 -22.48 -25.59 1.66
C LEU A 53 -21.19 -24.83 2.02
N CYS A 54 -21.12 -24.29 3.23
CA CYS A 54 -19.92 -23.66 3.77
C CYS A 54 -19.13 -24.68 4.61
N ILE A 55 -17.89 -24.97 4.22
CA ILE A 55 -16.95 -25.89 4.89
C ILE A 55 -16.39 -25.20 6.15
N CYS A 56 -17.24 -24.95 7.15
CA CYS A 56 -16.84 -24.28 8.40
C CYS A 56 -17.44 -24.89 9.68
N CYS A 57 -17.90 -26.14 9.65
CA CYS A 57 -18.34 -26.87 10.85
C CYS A 57 -17.51 -28.14 11.12
N LEU A 58 -16.19 -28.03 11.21
CA LEU A 58 -15.33 -29.12 11.68
C LEU A 58 -14.31 -28.69 12.75
N SER A 59 -14.71 -27.89 13.73
CA SER A 59 -13.89 -27.71 14.95
C SER A 59 -14.68 -27.40 16.21
N GLN A 60 -15.76 -28.13 16.51
CA GLN A 60 -16.45 -28.02 17.79
C GLN A 60 -17.28 -29.27 18.12
N THR A 61 -16.61 -30.39 18.32
CA THR A 61 -17.20 -31.58 18.94
C THR A 61 -16.11 -32.31 19.71
N LEU A 62 -15.94 -31.98 21.00
CA LEU A 62 -15.42 -32.87 22.04
C LEU A 62 -15.47 -32.17 23.41
N ILE A 63 -16.68 -31.88 23.89
CA ILE A 63 -16.94 -31.74 25.33
C ILE A 63 -18.29 -32.39 25.61
N SER A 64 -18.29 -33.70 25.88
CA SER A 64 -19.33 -34.38 26.66
C SER A 64 -19.01 -35.87 26.78
N SER A 65 -18.21 -36.26 27.78
CA SER A 65 -18.31 -37.57 28.47
C SER A 65 -17.34 -37.58 29.66
N ILE A 66 -17.83 -37.11 30.81
CA ILE A 66 -17.25 -37.49 32.10
C ILE A 66 -17.83 -38.87 32.40
N SER A 67 -17.01 -39.91 32.23
CA SER A 67 -17.26 -41.24 32.75
C SER A 67 -16.12 -41.57 33.70
N LEU A 68 -16.47 -41.82 34.96
CA LEU A 68 -15.57 -42.32 35.99
C LEU A 68 -14.85 -43.59 35.52
N ILE A 69 -13.52 -43.56 35.44
CA ILE A 69 -12.68 -44.76 35.47
C ILE A 69 -11.56 -44.53 36.48
N HIS A 70 -11.52 -45.43 37.47
CA HIS A 70 -10.51 -45.57 38.51
C HIS A 70 -9.14 -45.98 37.93
N ASN A 71 -8.08 -45.46 38.56
CA ASN A 71 -6.69 -45.93 38.63
C ASN A 71 -6.19 -46.94 37.58
N SER A 72 -5.23 -46.52 36.77
CA SER A 72 -3.93 -47.22 36.65
C SER A 72 -2.91 -46.35 35.92
N ASP A 73 -1.68 -46.43 36.40
CA ASP A 73 -0.51 -45.60 36.12
C ASP A 73 -0.18 -45.37 34.63
N LEU A 74 -0.04 -44.10 34.26
CA LEU A 74 0.73 -43.67 33.08
C LEU A 74 1.67 -42.55 33.49
N VAL A 75 2.92 -42.95 33.80
CA VAL A 75 4.04 -42.05 34.05
C VAL A 75 4.46 -41.39 32.73
N VAL A 76 4.10 -40.12 32.54
CA VAL A 76 4.61 -39.30 31.43
C VAL A 76 5.86 -38.55 31.89
N SER A 77 6.99 -38.82 31.23
CA SER A 77 8.31 -38.26 31.49
C SER A 77 8.36 -36.73 31.26
N PRO A 78 8.92 -35.91 32.18
CA PRO A 78 8.98 -34.47 32.01
C PRO A 78 10.23 -34.09 31.22
N ARG A 79 10.15 -34.11 29.88
CA ARG A 79 11.13 -33.42 29.03
C ARG A 79 10.40 -32.66 27.95
N PHE A 80 10.66 -31.34 27.90
CA PHE A 80 10.10 -30.31 27.02
C PHE A 80 8.75 -29.70 27.40
N ALA A 81 8.67 -29.15 28.61
CA ALA A 81 7.85 -27.95 28.85
C ALA A 81 8.56 -26.71 28.26
N GLY A 82 8.62 -26.63 26.94
CA GLY A 82 8.96 -25.38 26.27
C GLY A 82 7.80 -24.41 26.49
N LYS A 83 8.07 -23.26 27.13
CA LYS A 83 7.13 -22.13 27.20
C LYS A 83 6.61 -21.84 25.79
N ILE A 84 5.37 -22.21 25.50
CA ILE A 84 4.61 -21.59 24.42
C ILE A 84 4.27 -20.21 24.97
N SER A 85 5.17 -19.24 24.76
CA SER A 85 4.81 -17.84 24.88
C SER A 85 3.62 -17.61 23.94
N PRO A 86 2.50 -17.05 24.43
CA PRO A 86 1.39 -16.71 23.54
C PRO A 86 1.98 -15.81 22.45
N LEU A 87 1.77 -16.17 21.18
CA LEU A 87 1.97 -15.26 20.06
C LEU A 87 1.27 -13.96 20.47
N GLY A 88 2.06 -12.94 20.81
CA GLY A 88 1.56 -11.75 21.49
C GLY A 88 0.36 -11.18 20.75
N GLU A 89 -0.66 -10.76 21.48
CA GLU A 89 -1.84 -10.16 20.87
C GLU A 89 -1.40 -8.89 20.10
N GLY A 90 -1.45 -8.94 18.77
CA GLY A 90 -0.92 -7.86 17.94
C GLY A 90 -1.64 -6.53 18.21
N SER A 91 -0.88 -5.44 18.20
CA SER A 91 -1.39 -4.08 18.47
C SER A 91 -1.25 -3.17 17.25
N LYS A 92 -2.10 -2.15 17.16
CA LYS A 92 -1.98 -1.11 16.14
C LYS A 92 -0.98 -0.05 16.62
N LYS A 93 0.12 0.08 15.89
CA LYS A 93 1.17 1.08 16.14
C LYS A 93 1.13 2.14 15.05
N LEU A 94 1.46 3.40 15.39
CA LEU A 94 1.71 4.43 14.39
C LEU A 94 2.88 4.00 13.48
N PRO A 95 2.90 4.42 12.20
CA PRO A 95 3.91 3.96 11.25
C PRO A 95 5.29 4.51 11.59
N GLN A 96 6.27 3.60 11.70
CA GLN A 96 7.68 3.96 11.92
C GLN A 96 8.36 4.39 10.61
N ALA A 97 7.81 3.99 9.45
CA ALA A 97 8.31 4.39 8.15
C ALA A 97 7.18 4.75 7.16
N LEU A 98 7.40 5.81 6.38
CA LEU A 98 6.43 6.35 5.44
C LEU A 98 7.00 6.43 4.02
N ILE A 99 6.25 5.94 3.02
CA ILE A 99 6.55 6.23 1.61
C ILE A 99 5.80 7.51 1.23
N ILE A 100 6.48 8.65 1.35
CA ILE A 100 5.90 9.99 1.22
C ILE A 100 5.80 10.48 -0.23
N GLY A 101 6.46 9.82 -1.18
CA GLY A 101 6.52 10.29 -2.55
C GLY A 101 7.36 9.42 -3.49
N VAL A 102 7.49 9.82 -4.76
CA VAL A 102 6.69 10.88 -5.40
C VAL A 102 5.52 10.28 -6.19
N LYS A 103 4.49 11.09 -6.43
CA LYS A 103 3.40 10.70 -7.34
C LYS A 103 3.99 10.26 -8.68
N LYS A 104 3.61 9.05 -9.12
CA LYS A 104 4.11 8.37 -10.34
C LYS A 104 5.55 7.87 -10.32
N GLY A 105 6.25 7.95 -9.18
CA GLY A 105 7.63 7.44 -9.05
C GLY A 105 7.74 5.92 -8.95
N GLY A 106 6.68 5.22 -8.54
CA GLY A 106 6.71 3.76 -8.33
C GLY A 106 6.29 3.33 -6.92
N THR A 107 5.75 4.24 -6.11
CA THR A 107 5.39 4.00 -4.70
C THR A 107 4.51 2.77 -4.45
N ARG A 108 3.56 2.46 -5.35
CA ARG A 108 2.77 1.22 -5.24
C ARG A 108 3.62 -0.03 -5.44
N ALA A 109 4.49 -0.05 -6.46
CA ALA A 109 5.38 -1.19 -6.69
C ALA A 109 6.25 -1.44 -5.46
N LEU A 110 6.88 -0.39 -4.93
CA LEU A 110 7.72 -0.49 -3.75
C LEU A 110 6.95 -1.08 -2.55
N LEU A 111 5.76 -0.55 -2.24
CA LEU A 111 4.98 -1.04 -1.10
C LEU A 111 4.56 -2.51 -1.28
N GLU A 112 4.07 -2.90 -2.46
CA GLU A 112 3.70 -4.30 -2.71
C GLU A 112 4.92 -5.24 -2.60
N PHE A 113 6.10 -4.81 -3.05
CA PHE A 113 7.32 -5.60 -2.94
C PHE A 113 7.79 -5.73 -1.49
N LEU A 114 7.72 -4.66 -0.71
CA LEU A 114 8.09 -4.66 0.71
C LEU A 114 7.17 -5.54 1.56
N ARG A 115 5.87 -5.63 1.24
CA ARG A 115 4.91 -6.49 1.94
C ARG A 115 5.22 -8.00 1.86
N VAL A 116 6.16 -8.40 1.00
CA VAL A 116 6.69 -9.77 0.99
C VAL A 116 7.56 -10.06 2.22
N HIS A 117 8.15 -9.03 2.84
CA HIS A 117 8.97 -9.18 4.03
C HIS A 117 8.09 -9.54 5.24
N PRO A 118 8.42 -10.59 6.03
CA PRO A 118 7.60 -11.03 7.17
C PRO A 118 7.46 -9.95 8.26
N ASP A 119 8.45 -9.07 8.39
CA ASP A 119 8.47 -7.99 9.38
C ASP A 119 7.90 -6.65 8.87
N ILE A 120 7.21 -6.64 7.72
CA ILE A 120 6.54 -5.44 7.21
C ILE A 120 5.03 -5.66 7.21
N ARG A 121 4.30 -4.71 7.81
CA ARG A 121 2.84 -4.63 7.73
C ARG A 121 2.47 -3.24 7.25
N ALA A 122 1.61 -3.15 6.24
CA ALA A 122 1.28 -1.87 5.64
C ALA A 122 -0.21 -1.67 5.36
N VAL A 123 -0.65 -0.42 5.47
CA VAL A 123 -1.99 -0.01 5.04
C VAL A 123 -2.12 -0.21 3.52
N GLY A 124 -3.23 -0.81 3.08
CA GLY A 124 -3.48 -1.06 1.65
C GLY A 124 -3.79 0.22 0.88
N ALA A 125 -4.72 1.02 1.41
CA ALA A 125 -5.12 2.31 0.87
C ALA A 125 -4.08 3.41 1.18
N GLU A 126 -4.22 4.57 0.53
CA GLU A 126 -3.43 5.77 0.83
C GLU A 126 -4.20 6.57 1.90
N PRO A 127 -3.72 6.68 3.16
CA PRO A 127 -4.50 7.30 4.25
C PRO A 127 -4.85 8.77 4.04
N HIS A 128 -3.99 9.52 3.33
CA HIS A 128 -4.14 10.95 3.15
C HIS A 128 -4.30 11.73 4.48
N PHE A 129 -3.62 11.27 5.54
CA PHE A 129 -3.73 11.87 6.86
C PHE A 129 -3.01 13.21 6.93
N PHE A 130 -1.73 13.25 6.57
CA PHE A 130 -0.92 14.46 6.71
C PHE A 130 -1.20 15.55 5.65
N ASP A 131 -2.05 15.27 4.66
CA ASP A 131 -2.45 16.23 3.61
C ASP A 131 -3.95 16.58 3.61
N ARG A 132 -4.87 15.64 3.84
CA ARG A 132 -6.33 15.90 3.73
C ARG A 132 -7.11 15.69 5.01
N ASN A 133 -6.73 14.69 5.81
CA ASN A 133 -7.54 14.17 6.90
C ASN A 133 -6.90 14.43 8.28
N TYR A 134 -6.04 15.44 8.39
CA TYR A 134 -5.24 15.68 9.60
C TYR A 134 -6.11 16.01 10.82
N ASP A 135 -7.24 16.68 10.59
CA ASP A 135 -8.17 17.12 11.63
C ASP A 135 -8.91 15.97 12.31
N TYR A 136 -8.85 14.74 11.77
CA TYR A 136 -9.39 13.55 12.43
C TYR A 136 -8.51 13.03 13.58
N GLY A 137 -7.30 13.59 13.75
CA GLY A 137 -6.41 13.27 14.87
C GLY A 137 -5.63 11.96 14.72
N LEU A 138 -4.59 11.81 15.53
CA LEU A 138 -3.67 10.66 15.47
C LEU A 138 -4.31 9.33 15.85
N GLU A 139 -5.36 9.36 16.68
CA GLU A 139 -6.12 8.17 17.06
C GLU A 139 -6.82 7.56 15.85
N TRP A 140 -7.53 8.38 15.06
CA TRP A 140 -8.12 7.96 13.80
C TRP A 140 -7.07 7.38 12.84
N TYR A 141 -5.92 8.05 12.74
CA TYR A 141 -4.83 7.57 11.88
C TYR A 141 -4.25 6.23 12.35
N ARG A 142 -4.05 6.04 13.65
CA ARG A 142 -3.61 4.77 14.26
C ARG A 142 -4.61 3.65 14.00
N ASP A 143 -5.91 3.95 14.01
CA ASP A 143 -6.95 2.96 13.75
C ASP A 143 -6.96 2.43 12.31
N LEU A 144 -6.39 3.15 11.35
CA LEU A 144 -6.19 2.63 9.99
C LEU A 144 -5.05 1.61 9.90
N MET A 145 -4.15 1.59 10.90
CA MET A 145 -2.95 0.75 10.85
C MET A 145 -3.29 -0.73 11.06
N PRO A 146 -2.61 -1.65 10.36
CA PRO A 146 -2.75 -3.07 10.63
C PRO A 146 -2.23 -3.39 12.04
N LYS A 147 -2.79 -4.43 12.67
CA LYS A 147 -2.17 -5.03 13.86
C LYS A 147 -0.79 -5.58 13.49
N THR A 148 0.17 -5.37 14.37
CA THR A 148 1.56 -5.80 14.24
C THR A 148 2.01 -6.54 15.48
N LEU A 149 2.89 -7.51 15.28
CA LEU A 149 3.63 -8.18 16.35
C LEU A 149 4.89 -7.39 16.70
N GLU A 150 5.52 -7.74 17.81
CA GLU A 150 6.79 -7.15 18.20
C GLU A 150 7.88 -7.43 17.14
N GLY A 151 8.72 -6.44 16.85
CA GLY A 151 9.71 -6.50 15.77
C GLY A 151 9.20 -6.16 14.36
N GLN A 152 7.87 -6.14 14.12
CA GLN A 152 7.34 -5.73 12.81
C GLN A 152 7.26 -4.20 12.67
N ILE A 153 7.51 -3.71 11.46
CA ILE A 153 7.41 -2.31 11.07
C ILE A 153 6.03 -2.06 10.43
N THR A 154 5.32 -1.07 10.95
CA THR A 154 4.10 -0.53 10.36
C THR A 154 4.46 0.55 9.33
N MET A 155 3.86 0.45 8.15
CA MET A 155 4.08 1.42 7.06
C MET A 155 2.77 1.87 6.40
N GLU A 156 2.84 3.02 5.74
CA GLU A 156 1.85 3.44 4.75
C GLU A 156 2.54 4.16 3.59
N LYS A 157 1.78 4.40 2.52
CA LYS A 157 2.21 5.29 1.45
C LYS A 157 1.14 6.32 1.12
N THR A 158 1.57 7.56 0.96
CA THR A 158 0.73 8.63 0.43
C THR A 158 1.61 9.56 -0.40
N PRO A 159 1.63 9.40 -1.74
CA PRO A 159 2.62 10.07 -2.58
C PRO A 159 2.50 11.60 -2.66
N SER A 160 1.38 12.17 -2.21
CA SER A 160 1.16 13.62 -2.14
C SER A 160 1.87 14.28 -0.98
N TYR A 161 2.21 13.55 0.08
CA TYR A 161 2.89 14.14 1.25
C TYR A 161 4.15 14.88 0.84
N PHE A 162 4.94 14.33 -0.08
CA PHE A 162 6.20 14.95 -0.52
C PHE A 162 6.06 16.41 -0.97
N VAL A 163 4.91 16.79 -1.52
CA VAL A 163 4.65 18.15 -2.03
C VAL A 163 3.68 18.95 -1.14
N THR A 164 3.15 18.35 -0.08
CA THR A 164 2.29 19.02 0.90
C THR A 164 3.17 19.84 1.84
N ARG A 165 2.94 21.15 1.88
CA ARG A 165 3.77 22.11 2.62
C ARG A 165 3.85 21.77 4.12
N GLU A 166 2.73 21.39 4.72
CA GLU A 166 2.58 21.15 6.16
C GLU A 166 3.01 19.74 6.58
N ALA A 167 3.15 18.80 5.63
CA ALA A 167 3.40 17.39 5.94
C ALA A 167 4.70 17.16 6.74
N PRO A 168 5.85 17.80 6.43
CA PRO A 168 7.07 17.59 7.22
C PRO A 168 6.90 17.97 8.69
N ALA A 169 6.30 19.13 8.97
CA ALA A 169 6.04 19.59 10.33
C ALA A 169 5.11 18.65 11.10
N ARG A 170 4.02 18.21 10.44
CA ARG A 170 3.03 17.31 11.05
C ARG A 170 3.60 15.91 11.34
N ILE A 171 4.38 15.36 10.43
CA ILE A 171 5.02 14.04 10.62
C ILE A 171 6.07 14.13 11.73
N SER A 172 6.89 15.19 11.74
CA SER A 172 7.89 15.42 12.78
C SER A 172 7.25 15.58 14.17
N ALA A 173 6.07 16.22 14.24
CA ALA A 173 5.29 16.33 15.47
C ALA A 173 4.72 14.98 15.95
N MET A 174 4.40 14.05 15.04
CA MET A 174 4.00 12.69 15.39
C MET A 174 5.18 11.90 15.97
N SER A 175 6.32 11.90 15.28
CA SER A 175 7.57 11.33 15.77
C SER A 175 8.74 11.89 14.97
N ARG A 176 9.77 12.35 15.68
CA ARG A 176 11.00 12.84 15.06
C ARG A 176 11.84 11.72 14.45
N ASP A 177 11.64 10.48 14.88
CA ASP A 177 12.41 9.31 14.45
C ASP A 177 11.80 8.59 13.23
N THR A 178 10.69 9.09 12.69
CA THR A 178 10.04 8.49 11.52
C THR A 178 11.00 8.44 10.34
N LYS A 179 11.15 7.26 9.73
CA LYS A 179 11.93 7.06 8.51
C LYS A 179 11.09 7.39 7.27
N LEU A 180 11.67 8.10 6.32
CA LEU A 180 10.98 8.57 5.12
C LEU A 180 11.58 7.94 3.88
N ILE A 181 10.72 7.48 2.97
CA ILE A 181 11.14 6.90 1.69
C ILE A 181 10.51 7.69 0.54
N VAL A 182 11.35 8.11 -0.40
CA VAL A 182 10.96 8.82 -1.61
C VAL A 182 11.39 8.00 -2.83
N VAL A 183 10.41 7.46 -3.56
CA VAL A 183 10.63 6.81 -4.85
C VAL A 183 10.62 7.88 -5.94
N VAL A 184 11.81 8.27 -6.41
CA VAL A 184 12.00 9.26 -7.47
C VAL A 184 12.06 8.61 -8.84
N ARG A 185 11.90 9.41 -9.89
CA ARG A 185 11.87 8.99 -11.30
C ARG A 185 12.36 10.17 -12.14
N ASP A 186 12.82 9.95 -13.37
CA ASP A 186 13.07 11.03 -14.34
C ASP A 186 11.86 12.01 -14.33
N PRO A 187 12.06 13.29 -13.96
CA PRO A 187 10.98 14.27 -13.83
C PRO A 187 10.12 14.42 -15.08
N VAL A 188 10.73 14.28 -16.28
CA VAL A 188 10.02 14.37 -17.56
C VAL A 188 9.10 13.17 -17.72
N THR A 189 9.64 11.95 -17.58
CA THR A 189 8.81 10.74 -17.72
C THR A 189 7.75 10.64 -16.62
N ARG A 190 8.04 11.17 -15.42
CA ARG A 190 7.08 11.29 -14.33
C ARG A 190 5.94 12.27 -14.68
N ALA A 191 6.26 13.44 -15.23
CA ALA A 191 5.28 14.43 -15.66
C ALA A 191 4.33 13.85 -16.72
N ILE A 192 4.88 13.19 -17.75
CA ILE A 192 4.11 12.49 -18.79
C ILE A 192 3.21 11.41 -18.16
N SER A 193 3.73 10.65 -17.20
CA SER A 193 2.96 9.60 -16.51
C SER A 193 1.82 10.18 -15.64
N ASP A 194 2.00 11.38 -15.09
CA ASP A 194 0.98 12.10 -14.34
C ASP A 194 -0.13 12.59 -15.27
N TYR A 195 0.25 13.27 -16.35
CA TYR A 195 -0.66 13.67 -17.42
C TYR A 195 -1.46 12.49 -17.95
N THR A 196 -0.81 11.38 -18.29
CA THR A 196 -1.47 10.15 -18.80
C THR A 196 -2.52 9.61 -17.83
N GLN A 197 -2.27 9.71 -16.51
CA GLN A 197 -3.26 9.32 -15.52
C GLN A 197 -4.45 10.28 -15.48
N THR A 198 -4.20 11.58 -15.60
CA THR A 198 -5.27 12.59 -15.66
C THR A 198 -6.11 12.41 -16.92
N LEU A 199 -5.47 12.21 -18.08
CA LEU A 199 -6.11 11.92 -19.36
C LEU A 199 -7.03 10.70 -19.28
N SER A 200 -6.58 9.62 -18.62
CA SER A 200 -7.41 8.41 -18.45
C SER A 200 -8.67 8.60 -17.59
N LYS A 201 -8.74 9.70 -16.84
CA LYS A 201 -9.91 10.07 -16.02
C LYS A 201 -10.74 11.20 -16.64
N LYS A 202 -10.10 12.07 -17.41
CA LYS A 202 -10.68 13.24 -18.07
C LYS A 202 -10.13 13.30 -19.49
N PRO A 203 -10.80 12.65 -20.46
CA PRO A 203 -10.31 12.57 -21.84
C PRO A 203 -10.20 13.94 -22.53
N ASP A 204 -11.03 14.91 -22.14
CA ASP A 204 -11.15 16.22 -22.79
C ASP A 204 -10.14 17.28 -22.30
N ILE A 205 -9.05 16.87 -21.66
CA ILE A 205 -8.00 17.81 -21.25
C ILE A 205 -7.13 18.21 -22.44
N PRO A 206 -6.54 19.43 -22.43
CA PRO A 206 -5.59 19.84 -23.47
C PRO A 206 -4.38 18.91 -23.55
N SER A 207 -3.67 18.96 -24.68
CA SER A 207 -2.47 18.13 -24.90
C SER A 207 -1.38 18.40 -23.85
N PHE A 208 -0.47 17.45 -23.67
CA PHE A 208 0.68 17.61 -22.77
C PHE A 208 1.51 18.85 -23.12
N GLU A 209 1.76 19.07 -24.42
CA GLU A 209 2.49 20.22 -24.95
C GLU A 209 1.78 21.53 -24.61
N SER A 210 0.46 21.55 -24.74
CA SER A 210 -0.36 22.74 -24.46
C SER A 210 -0.32 23.12 -22.99
N LEU A 211 -0.32 22.14 -22.09
CA LEU A 211 -0.23 22.37 -20.64
C LEU A 211 1.20 22.64 -20.14
N THR A 212 2.22 22.29 -20.93
CA THR A 212 3.63 22.42 -20.52
C THR A 212 4.10 23.88 -20.53
N PHE A 213 3.59 24.71 -21.42
CA PHE A 213 4.07 26.08 -21.60
C PHE A 213 3.03 27.11 -21.17
N LYS A 214 3.48 28.10 -20.41
CA LYS A 214 2.73 29.33 -20.18
C LYS A 214 2.73 30.21 -21.43
N ASN A 215 3.83 30.18 -22.19
CA ASN A 215 3.94 30.81 -23.49
C ASN A 215 4.84 29.95 -24.40
N ARG A 216 4.23 29.29 -25.39
CA ARG A 216 4.92 28.36 -26.29
C ARG A 216 5.98 29.05 -27.17
N THR A 217 5.70 30.26 -27.64
CA THR A 217 6.60 31.04 -28.52
C THR A 217 7.91 31.38 -27.81
N THR A 218 7.84 31.81 -26.55
CA THR A 218 9.02 32.12 -25.72
C THR A 218 9.68 30.87 -25.12
N GLY A 219 9.01 29.73 -25.15
CA GLY A 219 9.45 28.52 -24.45
C GLY A 219 9.31 28.57 -22.93
N LEU A 220 8.57 29.54 -22.38
CA LEU A 220 8.35 29.65 -20.95
C LEU A 220 7.48 28.50 -20.43
N ILE A 221 8.09 27.59 -19.67
CA ILE A 221 7.41 26.45 -19.03
C ILE A 221 6.49 26.93 -17.91
N ASP A 222 5.30 26.35 -17.84
CA ASP A 222 4.34 26.61 -16.77
C ASP A 222 4.70 25.80 -15.51
N THR A 223 5.44 26.43 -14.61
CA THR A 223 5.82 25.84 -13.32
C THR A 223 4.66 25.79 -12.30
N SER A 224 3.53 26.43 -12.59
CA SER A 224 2.31 26.34 -11.77
C SER A 224 1.54 25.05 -12.04
N TRP A 225 1.76 24.42 -13.20
CA TRP A 225 1.16 23.13 -13.49
C TRP A 225 1.73 22.05 -12.58
N SER A 226 0.86 21.37 -11.83
CA SER A 226 1.26 20.36 -10.84
C SER A 226 2.10 19.22 -11.43
N ALA A 227 1.85 18.84 -12.70
CA ALA A 227 2.65 17.83 -13.37
C ALA A 227 4.08 18.29 -13.66
N ILE A 228 4.39 19.59 -13.62
CA ILE A 228 5.77 20.11 -13.67
C ILE A 228 6.30 20.31 -12.26
N GLN A 229 5.54 21.03 -11.43
CA GLN A 229 5.97 21.41 -10.09
C GLN A 229 6.42 20.22 -9.22
N ILE A 230 5.74 19.08 -9.29
CA ILE A 230 6.08 17.87 -8.51
C ILE A 230 7.49 17.34 -8.88
N GLY A 231 7.94 17.56 -10.11
CA GLY A 231 9.23 17.09 -10.61
C GLY A 231 10.44 17.88 -10.08
N ILE A 232 10.22 19.03 -9.45
CA ILE A 232 11.28 19.88 -8.90
C ILE A 232 11.70 19.35 -7.53
N TYR A 233 12.30 18.15 -7.49
CA TYR A 233 12.53 17.41 -6.25
C TYR A 233 13.38 18.16 -5.22
N ALA A 234 14.43 18.86 -5.68
CA ALA A 234 15.28 19.65 -4.80
C ALA A 234 14.50 20.69 -3.98
N LYS A 235 13.53 21.38 -4.61
CA LYS A 235 12.69 22.38 -3.93
C LYS A 235 11.84 21.76 -2.82
N HIS A 236 11.25 20.60 -3.08
CA HIS A 236 10.44 19.91 -2.08
C HIS A 236 11.33 19.35 -0.97
N LEU A 237 12.50 18.82 -1.31
CA LEU A 237 13.46 18.31 -0.34
C LEU A 237 13.95 19.41 0.63
N ASP A 238 14.17 20.64 0.15
CA ASP A 238 14.49 21.79 1.03
C ASP A 238 13.42 21.99 2.13
N ASN A 239 12.14 21.68 1.87
CA ASN A 239 11.08 21.72 2.88
C ASN A 239 11.18 20.58 3.90
N TRP A 240 11.54 19.38 3.45
CA TRP A 240 11.69 18.22 4.33
C TRP A 240 12.90 18.32 5.26
N LEU A 241 14.02 18.86 4.75
CA LEU A 241 15.27 18.99 5.50
C LEU A 241 15.22 20.03 6.63
N GLN A 242 14.17 20.86 6.70
CA GLN A 242 13.91 21.72 7.85
C GLN A 242 13.46 20.93 9.09
N TYR A 243 12.97 19.69 8.93
CA TYR A 243 12.36 18.90 10.00
C TYR A 243 12.98 17.52 10.18
N PHE A 244 13.62 16.97 9.14
CA PHE A 244 14.23 15.64 9.16
C PHE A 244 15.68 15.72 8.67
N PRO A 245 16.63 15.05 9.36
CA PRO A 245 17.98 14.90 8.86
C PRO A 245 18.01 13.99 7.63
N MET A 246 19.04 14.17 6.79
CA MET A 246 19.18 13.45 5.50
C MET A 246 19.22 11.92 5.67
N ASP A 247 19.83 11.43 6.76
CA ASP A 247 19.96 10.00 7.06
C ASP A 247 18.63 9.31 7.42
N GLN A 248 17.57 10.08 7.73
CA GLN A 248 16.20 9.61 7.89
C GLN A 248 15.41 9.59 6.58
N ILE A 249 16.02 9.98 5.44
CA ILE A 249 15.35 10.02 4.14
C ILE A 249 16.07 9.14 3.13
N LEU A 250 15.41 8.06 2.70
CA LEU A 250 15.91 7.20 1.63
C LEU A 250 15.30 7.60 0.28
N PHE A 251 16.18 7.84 -0.70
CA PHE A 251 15.79 8.00 -2.09
C PHE A 251 15.98 6.71 -2.88
N VAL A 252 14.87 6.19 -3.42
CA VAL A 252 14.78 4.97 -4.22
C VAL A 252 14.66 5.36 -5.70
N SER A 253 15.45 4.73 -6.57
CA SER A 253 15.36 4.96 -8.02
C SER A 253 14.18 4.16 -8.58
N GLY A 254 13.21 4.85 -9.17
CA GLY A 254 12.08 4.23 -9.85
C GLY A 254 12.49 3.46 -11.10
N GLU A 255 13.49 3.95 -11.84
CA GLU A 255 14.08 3.24 -12.98
C GLU A 255 14.70 1.92 -12.55
N ARG A 256 15.53 1.96 -11.50
CA ARG A 256 16.19 0.76 -10.99
C ARG A 256 15.21 -0.17 -10.27
N LEU A 257 14.14 0.33 -9.69
CA LEU A 257 13.04 -0.51 -9.15
C LEU A 257 12.36 -1.34 -10.26
N ILE A 258 12.44 -0.91 -11.52
CA ILE A 258 11.95 -1.66 -12.68
C ILE A 258 13.03 -2.63 -13.18
N SER A 259 14.26 -2.16 -13.39
CA SER A 259 15.32 -2.96 -14.02
C SER A 259 15.99 -3.97 -13.07
N ASP A 260 16.11 -3.62 -11.79
CA ASP A 260 16.76 -4.40 -10.72
C ASP A 260 16.00 -4.18 -9.38
N PRO A 261 14.76 -4.73 -9.26
CA PRO A 261 13.95 -4.56 -8.06
C PRO A 261 14.65 -5.10 -6.81
N ALA A 262 15.34 -6.24 -6.92
CA ALA A 262 16.04 -6.85 -5.79
C ALA A 262 17.17 -5.94 -5.25
N GLY A 263 17.94 -5.30 -6.14
CA GLY A 263 18.99 -4.38 -5.75
C GLY A 263 18.48 -3.14 -5.02
N GLU A 264 17.38 -2.52 -5.49
CA GLU A 264 16.78 -1.39 -4.76
C GLU A 264 16.13 -1.84 -3.44
N LEU A 265 15.46 -3.00 -3.41
CA LEU A 265 14.86 -3.54 -2.18
C LEU A 265 15.91 -3.92 -1.13
N GLY A 266 17.12 -4.33 -1.54
CA GLY A 266 18.26 -4.51 -0.64
C GLY A 266 18.60 -3.24 0.14
N ARG A 267 18.65 -2.08 -0.56
CA ARG A 267 18.91 -0.77 0.07
C ARG A 267 17.79 -0.35 1.02
N VAL A 268 16.53 -0.65 0.65
CA VAL A 268 15.37 -0.31 1.48
C VAL A 268 15.34 -1.14 2.75
N GLN A 269 15.65 -2.44 2.67
CA GLN A 269 15.72 -3.32 3.84
C GLN A 269 16.79 -2.82 4.84
N ASP A 270 18.00 -2.50 4.37
CA ASP A 270 19.06 -1.96 5.24
C ASP A 270 18.65 -0.65 5.91
N PHE A 271 18.07 0.27 5.14
CA PHE A 271 17.62 1.56 5.65
C PHE A 271 16.56 1.41 6.76
N LEU A 272 15.69 0.42 6.64
CA LEU A 272 14.68 0.08 7.64
C LEU A 272 15.22 -0.77 8.80
N GLY A 273 16.50 -1.18 8.76
CA GLY A 273 17.09 -2.07 9.76
C GLY A 273 16.56 -3.51 9.68
N LEU A 274 16.04 -3.92 8.52
CA LEU A 274 15.48 -5.25 8.28
C LEU A 274 16.54 -6.20 7.73
N LYS A 275 16.38 -7.49 8.00
CA LYS A 275 17.16 -8.53 7.34
C LYS A 275 16.88 -8.49 5.83
N ARG A 276 17.92 -8.67 5.00
CA ARG A 276 17.74 -8.81 3.55
C ARG A 276 17.14 -10.17 3.19
N ILE A 277 15.81 -10.25 3.20
CA ILE A 277 15.03 -11.45 2.83
C ILE A 277 14.55 -11.35 1.38
N ILE A 278 14.11 -10.16 0.95
CA ILE A 278 13.65 -9.95 -0.42
C ILE A 278 14.85 -9.91 -1.35
N THR A 279 14.95 -10.93 -2.20
CA THR A 279 15.97 -11.09 -3.25
C THR A 279 15.37 -11.25 -4.64
N ASP A 280 16.22 -11.35 -5.65
CA ASP A 280 15.95 -11.72 -7.05
C ASP A 280 14.94 -12.87 -7.21
N LYS A 281 15.00 -13.88 -6.33
CA LYS A 281 14.11 -15.05 -6.36
C LYS A 281 12.64 -14.70 -6.22
N HIS A 282 12.30 -13.56 -5.60
CA HIS A 282 10.92 -13.12 -5.40
C HIS A 282 10.30 -12.48 -6.64
N PHE A 283 11.11 -12.16 -7.66
CA PHE A 283 10.67 -11.45 -8.85
C PHE A 283 10.73 -12.34 -10.09
N TYR A 284 9.86 -12.03 -11.04
CA TYR A 284 9.95 -12.49 -12.42
C TYR A 284 9.56 -11.34 -13.34
N PHE A 285 10.14 -11.29 -14.55
CA PHE A 285 9.79 -10.25 -15.52
C PHE A 285 8.62 -10.72 -16.39
N ASN A 286 7.56 -9.91 -16.48
CA ASN A 286 6.45 -10.18 -17.38
C ASN A 286 6.66 -9.42 -18.69
N GLN A 287 7.05 -10.14 -19.76
CA GLN A 287 7.34 -9.55 -21.07
C GLN A 287 6.13 -8.82 -21.67
N THR A 288 4.92 -9.40 -21.57
CA THR A 288 3.69 -8.78 -22.06
C THR A 288 3.37 -7.47 -21.36
N LYS A 289 3.64 -7.40 -20.05
CA LYS A 289 3.41 -6.18 -19.26
C LYS A 289 4.55 -5.19 -19.41
N GLY A 290 5.79 -5.65 -19.62
CA GLY A 290 7.00 -4.84 -19.63
C GLY A 290 7.49 -4.42 -18.23
N PHE A 291 7.07 -5.11 -17.17
CA PHE A 291 7.41 -4.77 -15.78
C PHE A 291 7.71 -6.03 -14.94
N PRO A 292 8.54 -5.92 -13.88
CA PRO A 292 8.70 -6.99 -12.91
C PRO A 292 7.42 -7.21 -12.10
N CYS A 293 7.18 -8.48 -11.77
CA CYS A 293 6.06 -8.96 -10.98
C CYS A 293 6.58 -9.85 -9.83
N LEU A 294 5.75 -10.04 -8.80
CA LEU A 294 6.06 -10.91 -7.67
C LEU A 294 5.72 -12.36 -8.01
N LYS A 295 6.66 -13.29 -7.81
CA LYS A 295 6.39 -14.74 -7.95
C LYS A 295 5.36 -15.23 -6.93
N LYS A 296 5.38 -14.65 -5.73
CA LYS A 296 4.40 -14.88 -4.66
C LYS A 296 4.15 -13.54 -3.96
N ALA A 297 2.89 -13.12 -3.92
CA ALA A 297 2.50 -11.94 -3.14
C ALA A 297 2.24 -12.30 -1.68
N GLU A 298 2.21 -11.28 -0.83
CA GLU A 298 1.80 -11.42 0.56
C GLU A 298 0.42 -12.11 0.65
N GLY A 299 0.33 -13.19 1.44
CA GLY A 299 -0.91 -13.94 1.63
C GLY A 299 -1.39 -14.72 0.39
N SER A 300 -0.59 -14.84 -0.67
CA SER A 300 -0.97 -15.60 -1.88
C SER A 300 0.14 -16.54 -2.35
N SER A 301 -0.24 -17.75 -2.74
CA SER A 301 0.66 -18.70 -3.40
C SER A 301 0.84 -18.43 -4.90
N LYS A 302 0.07 -17.50 -5.47
CA LYS A 302 0.06 -17.21 -6.91
C LYS A 302 0.94 -16.00 -7.25
N PRO A 303 1.46 -15.93 -8.50
CA PRO A 303 2.14 -14.74 -9.00
C PRO A 303 1.21 -13.52 -9.00
N HIS A 304 1.80 -12.35 -8.75
CA HIS A 304 1.08 -11.08 -8.74
C HIS A 304 1.82 -10.03 -9.56
N CYS A 305 1.14 -9.55 -10.60
CA CYS A 305 1.52 -8.35 -11.33
C CYS A 305 0.63 -7.18 -10.89
N LEU A 306 1.19 -5.97 -10.86
CA LEU A 306 0.40 -4.77 -10.63
C LEU A 306 -0.70 -4.62 -11.69
N GLY A 307 -1.86 -4.10 -11.28
CA GLY A 307 -3.04 -3.97 -12.14
C GLY A 307 -2.85 -3.06 -13.36
N LYS A 308 -3.86 -3.02 -14.24
CA LYS A 308 -3.85 -2.25 -15.51
C LYS A 308 -3.58 -0.75 -15.33
N THR A 309 -3.87 -0.21 -14.14
CA THR A 309 -3.60 1.20 -13.81
C THR A 309 -2.12 1.49 -13.51
N LYS A 310 -1.23 0.50 -13.57
CA LYS A 310 0.21 0.62 -13.35
C LYS A 310 0.95 0.14 -14.60
N GLY A 311 1.79 1.01 -15.17
CA GLY A 311 2.41 0.81 -16.48
C GLY A 311 1.48 1.16 -17.65
N ARG A 312 0.82 2.32 -17.61
CA ARG A 312 0.01 2.80 -18.75
C ARG A 312 0.94 3.17 -19.91
N THR A 313 0.52 2.87 -21.13
CA THR A 313 1.13 3.43 -22.34
C THR A 313 1.05 4.95 -22.28
N HIS A 314 2.18 5.61 -22.50
CA HIS A 314 2.25 7.07 -22.56
C HIS A 314 1.89 7.54 -23.99
N PRO A 315 1.25 8.71 -24.15
CA PRO A 315 1.10 9.32 -25.45
C PRO A 315 2.47 9.67 -26.02
N ASN A 316 2.56 9.71 -27.35
CA ASN A 316 3.75 10.25 -28.01
C ASN A 316 3.81 11.76 -27.76
N ILE A 317 4.94 12.24 -27.25
CA ILE A 317 5.15 13.66 -26.94
C ILE A 317 6.15 14.22 -27.95
N ASP A 318 5.91 15.44 -28.40
CA ASP A 318 6.84 16.17 -29.26
C ASP A 318 8.28 16.15 -28.67
N PRO A 319 9.28 15.61 -29.40
CA PRO A 319 10.66 15.55 -28.94
C PRO A 319 11.25 16.90 -28.53
N GLU A 320 10.84 18.00 -29.17
CA GLU A 320 11.32 19.34 -28.81
C GLU A 320 10.80 19.74 -27.41
N VAL A 321 9.56 19.39 -27.10
CA VAL A 321 8.96 19.64 -25.78
C VAL A 321 9.64 18.80 -24.71
N VAL A 322 9.95 17.54 -25.02
CA VAL A 322 10.74 16.67 -24.13
C VAL A 322 12.11 17.29 -23.86
N GLN A 323 12.82 17.75 -24.89
CA GLN A 323 14.14 18.36 -24.73
C GLN A 323 14.08 19.63 -23.88
N ARG A 324 13.13 20.53 -24.13
CA ARG A 324 12.93 21.74 -23.33
C ARG A 324 12.65 21.43 -21.86
N LEU A 325 11.87 20.38 -21.59
CA LEU A 325 11.64 19.92 -20.22
C LEU A 325 12.89 19.33 -19.57
N ARG A 326 13.69 18.55 -20.31
CA ARG A 326 14.99 18.06 -19.80
C ARG A 326 15.91 19.22 -19.44
N ASP A 327 16.03 20.21 -20.32
CA ASP A 327 16.86 21.40 -20.08
C ASP A 327 16.37 22.20 -18.87
N PHE A 328 15.05 22.31 -18.71
CA PHE A 328 14.43 22.94 -17.52
C PHE A 328 14.73 22.19 -16.23
N TYR A 329 14.62 20.86 -16.20
CA TYR A 329 14.85 20.08 -14.99
C TYR A 329 16.34 19.91 -14.64
N ARG A 330 17.24 19.92 -15.63
CA ARG A 330 18.68 19.70 -15.44
C ARG A 330 19.30 20.44 -14.24
N PRO A 331 19.14 21.78 -14.08
CA PRO A 331 19.71 22.46 -12.92
C PRO A 331 19.13 21.98 -11.58
N PHE A 332 17.84 21.62 -11.54
CA PHE A 332 17.21 21.08 -10.34
C PHE A 332 17.62 19.63 -10.05
N ASN A 333 17.84 18.82 -11.08
CA ASN A 333 18.35 17.46 -10.97
C ASN A 333 19.76 17.47 -10.39
N MET A 334 20.65 18.32 -10.94
CA MET A 334 22.01 18.46 -10.43
C MET A 334 22.03 18.89 -8.96
N LYS A 335 21.19 19.87 -8.57
CA LYS A 335 21.02 20.25 -7.15
C LYS A 335 20.55 19.04 -6.32
N PHE A 336 19.55 18.30 -6.79
CA PHE A 336 19.03 17.12 -6.10
C PHE A 336 20.08 16.02 -5.93
N TYR A 337 20.92 15.78 -6.93
CA TYR A 337 22.01 14.79 -6.85
C TYR A 337 23.05 15.18 -5.82
N GLN A 338 23.41 16.47 -5.78
CA GLN A 338 24.30 17.02 -4.76
C GLN A 338 23.70 16.87 -3.36
N MET A 339 22.44 17.28 -3.17
CA MET A 339 21.75 17.17 -1.88
C MET A 339 21.70 15.72 -1.37
N THR A 340 21.39 14.77 -2.25
CA THR A 340 21.20 13.36 -1.87
C THR A 340 22.49 12.54 -1.87
N GLY A 341 23.60 13.09 -2.38
CA GLY A 341 24.83 12.35 -2.60
C GLY A 341 24.67 11.19 -3.60
N ARG A 342 23.64 11.21 -4.46
CA ARG A 342 23.31 10.13 -5.38
C ARG A 342 22.98 10.65 -6.77
N PHE A 343 23.68 10.13 -7.77
CA PHE A 343 23.36 10.34 -9.18
C PHE A 343 22.27 9.35 -9.64
N PHE A 344 21.24 9.84 -10.32
CA PHE A 344 20.12 9.02 -10.82
C PHE A 344 20.08 8.85 -12.35
N GLY A 345 20.95 9.54 -13.10
CA GLY A 345 21.11 9.31 -14.54
C GLY A 345 19.97 9.82 -15.44
N TRP A 346 19.34 10.94 -15.09
CA TRP A 346 18.23 11.48 -15.89
C TRP A 346 18.64 12.53 -16.93
N ASP A 347 19.87 13.06 -16.84
CA ASP A 347 20.33 14.23 -17.60
C ASP A 347 21.13 13.88 -18.86
N HIS A 348 20.94 12.67 -19.41
CA HIS A 348 21.55 12.21 -20.66
C HIS A 348 20.76 12.62 -21.91
#